data_AF-A0A6P2FUB1-F1
#
_entry.id   AF-A0A6P2FUB1-F1
#
_cell.length_a   1.000
_cell.length_b   1.000
_cell.length_c   1.000
_cell.angle_alpha   90.00
_cell.angle_beta   90.00
_cell.angle_gamma   90.00
#
_symmetry.space_group_name_H-M   'P 1'
#
loop_
_entity.id
_entity.type
_entity.pdbx_description
1 polymer ?
#
loop_
_entity_poly.entity_id
_entity_poly.type
_entity_poly.pdbx_seq_one_letter_code
_entity_poly.pdbx_strand_id
1 'polypeptide(L)'
;MPTTKKNSTTLVTEVSVDPAAGPPKVEVPATHLEKWQAAAASAAKTGRMANTLAKALAQRSSKRWKFVDFLGPAGRESAGIVDIVAIRKSGGKPNHPAHPQLKSLDLFDITLIQVKGGSAPKPTEEDIDRLKAVKDVYRAKAIVLFQWRKGVASGFYLLDEVTHAWVQTPSKALFGS
;
A
#
# COMPACT_ATOMS: atom_id res chain seq x y z
N MET A 1 14.09 -55.89 -67.02
CA MET A 1 15.27 -55.26 -66.40
C MET A 1 14.88 -54.75 -65.01
N PRO A 2 15.56 -55.19 -63.94
CA PRO A 2 15.24 -54.83 -62.57
C PRO A 2 16.14 -53.67 -62.08
N THR A 3 15.59 -52.72 -61.31
CA THR A 3 16.35 -51.95 -60.31
C THR A 3 15.37 -51.29 -59.33
N THR A 4 15.19 -51.86 -58.13
CA THR A 4 15.88 -51.56 -56.87
C THR A 4 15.19 -50.45 -56.06
N LYS A 5 14.33 -50.90 -55.13
CA LYS A 5 13.87 -50.11 -53.96
C LYS A 5 15.08 -49.85 -53.05
N LYS A 6 15.36 -48.59 -52.72
CA LYS A 6 16.30 -48.23 -51.65
C LYS A 6 15.53 -48.12 -50.34
N ASN A 7 15.77 -49.08 -49.45
CA ASN A 7 15.40 -48.97 -48.04
C ASN A 7 16.38 -47.99 -47.37
N SER A 8 15.87 -46.89 -46.82
CA SER A 8 16.65 -45.98 -45.99
C SER A 8 16.67 -46.53 -44.57
N THR A 9 17.81 -47.08 -44.17
CA THR A 9 18.13 -47.52 -42.82
C THR A 9 18.12 -46.32 -41.86
N THR A 10 17.18 -46.31 -40.93
CA THR A 10 17.19 -45.40 -39.78
C THR A 10 18.32 -45.82 -38.85
N LEU A 11 19.38 -45.02 -38.77
CA LEU A 11 20.39 -45.11 -37.72
C LEU A 11 19.72 -44.73 -36.39
N VAL A 12 19.47 -45.73 -35.55
CA VAL A 12 19.09 -45.50 -34.15
C VAL A 12 20.37 -45.19 -33.40
N THR A 13 20.65 -43.91 -33.19
CA THR A 13 21.70 -43.48 -32.28
C THR A 13 21.23 -43.80 -30.86
N GLU A 14 21.78 -44.86 -30.25
CA GLU A 14 21.59 -45.10 -28.82
C GLU A 14 22.16 -43.92 -28.04
N VAL A 15 21.27 -43.16 -27.42
CA VAL A 15 21.63 -42.13 -26.43
C VAL A 15 21.98 -42.87 -25.15
N SER A 16 23.27 -42.95 -24.82
CA SER A 16 23.75 -43.39 -23.52
C SER A 16 23.24 -42.42 -22.45
N VAL A 17 22.21 -42.82 -21.72
CA VAL A 17 21.69 -42.10 -20.55
C VAL A 17 22.49 -42.51 -19.33
N ASP A 18 23.29 -41.57 -18.83
CA ASP A 18 24.06 -41.70 -17.60
C ASP A 18 23.10 -41.94 -16.40
N PRO A 19 23.15 -43.12 -15.73
CA PRO A 19 22.18 -43.49 -14.68
C PRO A 19 22.35 -42.69 -13.38
N ALA A 20 23.36 -41.81 -13.28
CA ALA A 20 23.57 -40.93 -12.12
C ALA A 20 22.81 -39.60 -12.20
N ALA A 21 22.21 -39.25 -13.35
CA ALA A 21 21.33 -38.10 -13.46
C ALA A 21 19.95 -38.47 -12.92
N GLY A 22 19.67 -38.10 -11.67
CA GLY A 22 18.30 -38.14 -11.13
C GLY A 22 17.31 -37.50 -12.11
N PRO A 23 16.03 -37.92 -12.12
CA PRO A 23 15.07 -37.50 -13.14
C PRO A 23 15.10 -35.98 -13.28
N PRO A 24 15.09 -35.43 -14.52
CA PRO A 24 15.11 -34.00 -14.72
C PRO A 24 13.99 -33.39 -13.89
N LYS A 25 14.32 -32.41 -13.03
CA LYS A 25 13.32 -31.64 -12.29
C LYS A 25 12.39 -30.99 -13.32
N VAL A 26 11.24 -31.61 -13.58
CA VAL A 26 10.19 -31.02 -14.37
C VAL A 26 9.59 -29.92 -13.50
N GLU A 27 10.01 -28.67 -13.73
CA GLU A 27 9.36 -27.51 -13.13
C GLU A 27 7.94 -27.41 -13.70
N VAL A 28 6.98 -27.94 -12.94
CA VAL A 28 5.56 -27.77 -13.28
C VAL A 28 5.22 -26.30 -13.06
N PRO A 29 4.77 -25.56 -14.08
CA PRO A 29 4.46 -24.14 -13.93
C PRO A 29 3.32 -23.97 -12.94
N ALA A 30 3.48 -23.03 -12.01
CA ALA A 30 2.46 -22.72 -11.01
C ALA A 30 1.11 -22.44 -11.67
N THR A 31 0.06 -23.00 -11.06
CA THR A 31 -1.33 -22.79 -11.47
C THR A 31 -1.73 -21.33 -11.35
N HIS A 32 -2.80 -20.95 -12.04
CA HIS A 32 -3.35 -19.59 -11.95
C HIS A 32 -3.70 -19.23 -10.49
N LEU A 33 -4.27 -20.15 -9.72
CA LEU A 33 -4.63 -19.93 -8.32
C LEU A 33 -3.40 -19.64 -7.45
N GLU A 34 -2.32 -20.40 -7.61
CA GLU A 34 -1.07 -20.20 -6.86
C GLU A 34 -0.42 -18.85 -7.19
N LYS A 35 -0.46 -18.43 -8.46
CA LYS A 35 0.02 -17.11 -8.89
C LYS A 35 -0.78 -15.99 -8.22
N TRP A 36 -2.11 -16.11 -8.16
CA TRP A 36 -2.97 -15.13 -7.49
C TRP A 36 -2.74 -15.07 -5.98
N GLN A 37 -2.58 -16.22 -5.32
CA GLN A 37 -2.28 -16.29 -3.89
C GLN A 37 -0.92 -15.65 -3.58
N ALA A 38 0.11 -15.94 -4.39
CA ALA A 38 1.42 -15.34 -4.26
C ALA A 38 1.38 -13.81 -4.45
N ALA A 39 0.63 -13.34 -5.45
CA ALA A 39 0.44 -11.91 -5.69
C ALA A 39 -0.26 -11.22 -4.52
N ALA A 40 -1.33 -11.81 -3.99
CA ALA A 40 -2.05 -11.29 -2.82
C ALA A 40 -1.16 -11.24 -1.57
N ALA A 41 -0.36 -12.28 -1.31
CA ALA A 41 0.57 -12.30 -0.19
C ALA A 41 1.66 -11.22 -0.32
N SER A 42 2.17 -11.00 -1.54
CA SER A 42 3.14 -9.94 -1.83
C SER A 42 2.55 -8.54 -1.64
N ALA A 43 1.33 -8.31 -2.14
CA ALA A 43 0.60 -7.07 -1.94
C ALA A 43 0.41 -6.78 -0.45
N ALA A 44 -0.09 -7.75 0.33
CA ALA A 44 -0.29 -7.60 1.76
C ALA A 44 1.02 -7.32 2.53
N LYS A 45 2.13 -7.96 2.16
CA LYS A 45 3.45 -7.67 2.73
C LYS A 45 3.87 -6.23 2.44
N THR A 46 3.59 -5.75 1.24
CA THR A 46 3.97 -4.41 0.78
C THR A 46 3.12 -3.32 1.44
N GLY A 47 1.81 -3.54 1.59
CA GLY A 47 0.90 -2.67 2.33
C GLY A 47 1.32 -2.52 3.80
N ARG A 48 1.62 -3.63 4.49
CA ARG A 48 2.11 -3.60 5.89
C ARG A 48 3.41 -2.79 6.04
N MET A 49 4.34 -2.96 5.10
CA MET A 49 5.59 -2.18 5.12
C MET A 49 5.32 -0.70 4.83
N ALA A 50 4.42 -0.38 3.90
CA ALA A 50 4.01 1.00 3.62
C ALA A 50 3.42 1.68 4.87
N ASN A 51 2.50 1.01 5.59
CA ASN A 51 1.93 1.50 6.85
C ASN A 51 3.01 1.75 7.92
N THR A 52 3.94 0.80 8.05
CA THR A 52 5.07 0.92 8.99
C THR A 52 5.94 2.13 8.67
N LEU A 53 6.27 2.33 7.39
CA LEU A 53 7.09 3.45 6.92
C LEU A 53 6.37 4.79 7.06
N ALA A 54 5.07 4.85 6.73
CA ALA A 54 4.24 6.04 6.89
C ALA A 54 4.33 6.54 8.34
N LYS A 55 4.06 5.67 9.31
CA LYS A 55 4.15 6.01 10.74
C LYS A 55 5.56 6.42 11.14
N ALA A 56 6.57 5.63 10.76
CA ALA A 56 7.95 5.90 11.16
C ALA A 56 8.42 7.28 10.68
N LEU A 57 8.10 7.66 9.44
CA LEU A 57 8.44 8.96 8.88
C LEU A 57 7.65 10.10 9.54
N ALA A 58 6.34 9.91 9.75
CA ALA A 58 5.50 10.92 10.39
C ALA A 58 5.90 11.17 11.86
N GLN A 59 6.21 10.11 12.62
CA GLN A 59 6.66 10.17 14.02
C GLN A 59 8.06 10.79 14.20
N ARG A 60 8.88 10.84 13.14
CA ARG A 60 10.15 11.60 13.15
C ARG A 60 9.90 13.10 13.12
N SER A 61 8.78 13.54 12.52
CA SER A 61 8.44 14.96 12.41
C SER A 61 7.84 15.55 13.67
N SER A 62 7.13 14.76 14.49
CA SER A 62 6.60 15.23 15.77
C SER A 62 6.22 14.07 16.70
N LYS A 63 6.48 14.23 18.00
CA LYS A 63 6.12 13.27 19.06
C LYS A 63 4.69 13.47 19.60
N ARG A 64 4.05 14.59 19.26
CA ARG A 64 2.70 14.95 19.71
C ARG A 64 1.61 14.16 18.99
N TRP A 65 1.84 13.87 17.71
CA TRP A 65 0.93 13.05 16.92
C TRP A 65 1.00 11.59 17.34
N LYS A 66 -0.18 10.98 17.47
CA LYS A 66 -0.40 9.55 17.62
C LYS A 66 -1.01 9.04 16.32
N PHE A 67 -0.64 7.82 15.94
CA PHE A 67 -1.03 7.21 14.68
C PHE A 67 -1.71 5.88 15.01
N VAL A 68 -2.96 5.75 14.60
CA VAL A 68 -3.81 4.59 14.86
C VAL A 68 -4.06 3.89 13.53
N ASP A 69 -3.66 2.62 13.43
CA ASP A 69 -3.88 1.81 12.24
C ASP A 69 -5.23 1.09 12.33
N PHE A 70 -5.94 1.01 11.21
CA PHE A 70 -7.13 0.17 11.08
C PHE A 70 -6.80 -1.08 10.29
N LEU A 71 -6.26 -2.07 10.99
CA LEU A 71 -6.10 -3.41 10.44
C LEU A 71 -7.42 -4.17 10.55
N GLY A 72 -7.79 -4.87 9.48
CA GLY A 72 -8.88 -5.83 9.48
C GLY A 72 -8.56 -7.09 10.31
N PRO A 73 -9.54 -8.00 10.45
CA PRO A 73 -9.38 -9.24 11.19
C PRO A 73 -8.11 -10.02 10.78
N ALA A 74 -7.42 -10.59 11.76
CA ALA A 74 -6.13 -11.28 11.58
C ALA A 74 -5.00 -10.42 10.96
N GLY A 75 -5.04 -9.09 11.16
CA GLY A 75 -3.99 -8.17 10.68
C GLY A 75 -4.02 -7.96 9.16
N ARG A 76 -5.16 -8.27 8.52
CA ARG A 76 -5.41 -8.00 7.10
C ARG A 76 -5.68 -6.51 6.88
N GLU A 77 -5.71 -6.06 5.64
CA GLU A 77 -6.14 -4.69 5.33
C GLU A 77 -7.63 -4.54 5.68
N SER A 78 -7.99 -3.41 6.29
CA SER A 78 -9.40 -3.07 6.49
C SER A 78 -10.02 -2.70 5.15
N ALA A 79 -11.32 -2.97 4.97
CA ALA A 79 -12.05 -2.61 3.74
C ALA A 79 -12.28 -1.09 3.58
N GLY A 80 -11.90 -0.30 4.58
CA GLY A 80 -12.06 1.16 4.58
C GLY A 80 -11.05 1.90 3.69
N ILE A 81 -11.42 3.13 3.33
CA ILE A 81 -10.58 4.11 2.61
C ILE A 81 -9.68 4.94 3.53
N VAL A 82 -9.54 4.56 4.80
CA VAL A 82 -8.64 5.21 5.75
C VAL A 82 -7.84 4.13 6.43
N ASP A 83 -6.54 4.12 6.17
CA ASP A 83 -5.63 3.12 6.73
C ASP A 83 -5.11 3.56 8.10
N ILE A 84 -4.82 4.86 8.25
CA ILE A 84 -4.27 5.44 9.46
C ILE A 84 -5.02 6.72 9.81
N VAL A 85 -5.40 6.87 11.08
CA VAL A 85 -5.77 8.16 11.66
C VAL A 85 -4.58 8.70 12.43
N ALA A 86 -4.12 9.89 12.03
CA ALA A 86 -3.21 10.68 12.84
C ALA A 86 -4.03 11.63 13.71
N ILE A 87 -3.78 11.62 15.02
CA ILE A 87 -4.50 12.45 15.99
C ILE A 87 -3.54 13.07 17.00
N ARG A 88 -3.82 14.30 17.43
CA ARG A 88 -3.11 14.96 18.54
C ARG A 88 -4.01 15.94 19.28
N LYS A 89 -3.60 16.33 20.48
CA LYS A 89 -4.20 17.51 21.14
C LYS A 89 -3.87 18.79 20.36
N SER A 90 -4.91 19.55 20.02
CA SER A 90 -4.81 20.82 19.32
C SER A 90 -4.28 21.90 20.25
N GLY A 91 -3.20 22.58 19.85
CA GLY A 91 -2.55 23.60 20.67
C GLY A 91 -3.21 24.99 20.61
N GLY A 92 -4.09 25.22 19.64
CA GLY A 92 -4.79 26.50 19.49
C GLY A 92 -5.73 26.79 20.66
N LYS A 93 -6.01 28.07 20.91
CA LYS A 93 -7.14 28.44 21.78
C LYS A 93 -8.43 28.05 21.05
N PRO A 94 -9.28 27.18 21.62
CA PRO A 94 -10.58 26.89 21.04
C PRO A 94 -11.40 28.17 20.99
N ASN A 95 -11.90 28.53 19.81
CA ASN A 95 -12.90 29.59 19.66
C ASN A 95 -14.23 28.92 19.24
N HIS A 96 -14.76 28.06 20.12
CA HIS A 96 -16.01 27.35 19.85
C HIS A 96 -17.17 28.12 20.50
N PRO A 97 -18.10 28.72 19.74
CA PRO A 97 -19.14 29.60 20.29
C PRO A 97 -20.04 28.91 21.33
N ALA A 98 -20.34 27.63 21.12
CA ALA A 98 -21.20 26.86 22.04
C ALA A 98 -20.46 26.33 23.28
N HIS A 99 -19.12 26.40 23.32
CA HIS A 99 -18.31 25.80 24.38
C HIS A 99 -17.16 26.74 24.79
N PRO A 100 -17.46 27.93 25.35
CA PRO A 100 -16.46 28.93 25.72
C PRO A 100 -15.53 28.47 26.86
N GLN A 101 -15.90 27.42 27.60
CA GLN A 101 -15.10 26.86 28.69
C GLN A 101 -13.91 26.02 28.22
N LEU A 102 -13.85 25.63 26.94
CA LEU A 102 -12.77 24.79 26.42
C LEU A 102 -11.44 25.53 26.41
N LYS A 103 -10.38 24.85 26.84
CA LYS A 103 -9.02 25.36 26.93
C LYS A 103 -8.15 24.80 25.81
N SER A 104 -6.97 25.41 25.65
CA SER A 104 -5.93 24.82 24.79
C SER A 104 -5.68 23.37 25.20
N LEU A 105 -5.50 22.49 24.21
CA LEU A 105 -5.28 21.04 24.37
C LEU A 105 -6.50 20.20 24.78
N ASP A 106 -7.69 20.78 24.92
CA ASP A 106 -8.93 20.01 25.15
C ASP A 106 -9.48 19.39 23.85
N LEU A 107 -9.22 20.02 22.71
CA LEU A 107 -9.64 19.55 21.39
C LEU A 107 -8.55 18.73 20.70
N PHE A 108 -8.92 18.04 19.62
CA PHE A 108 -8.02 17.25 18.81
C PHE A 108 -7.90 17.79 17.38
N ASP A 109 -6.69 17.75 16.84
CA ASP A 109 -6.50 17.79 15.38
C ASP A 109 -6.50 16.34 14.88
N ILE A 110 -7.24 16.07 13.81
CA ILE A 110 -7.33 14.76 13.16
C ILE A 110 -6.88 14.91 11.70
N THR A 111 -6.03 14.00 11.23
CA THR A 111 -5.65 13.87 9.81
C THR A 111 -5.91 12.44 9.37
N LEU A 112 -6.63 12.28 8.27
CA LEU A 112 -6.92 10.98 7.66
C LEU A 112 -5.79 10.62 6.71
N ILE A 113 -5.27 9.41 6.78
CA ILE A 113 -4.18 8.95 5.92
C ILE A 113 -4.60 7.69 5.18
N GLN A 114 -4.62 7.76 3.85
CA GLN A 114 -4.65 6.59 2.97
C GLN A 114 -3.20 6.22 2.63
N VAL A 115 -2.89 4.94 2.67
CA VAL A 115 -1.57 4.37 2.39
C VAL A 115 -1.65 3.50 1.14
N LYS A 116 -0.69 3.69 0.24
CA LYS A 116 -0.55 2.87 -0.99
C LYS A 116 0.87 2.31 -1.07
N GLY A 117 0.96 0.98 -1.10
CA GLY A 117 2.22 0.24 -1.22
C GLY A 117 2.43 -0.38 -2.60
N GLY A 118 3.68 -0.44 -3.05
CA GLY A 118 4.07 -1.17 -4.26
C GLY A 118 3.62 -0.48 -5.53
N SER A 119 2.93 -1.22 -6.39
CA SER A 119 2.34 -0.74 -7.65
C SER A 119 0.88 -0.30 -7.48
N ALA A 120 0.35 -0.26 -6.24
CA ALA A 120 -1.02 0.16 -6.00
C ALA A 120 -1.26 1.58 -6.56
N PRO A 121 -2.36 1.77 -7.31
CA PRO A 121 -2.68 3.07 -7.88
C PRO A 121 -2.99 4.09 -6.78
N LYS A 122 -2.91 5.38 -7.16
CA LYS A 122 -3.44 6.46 -6.31
C LYS A 122 -4.95 6.30 -6.14
N PRO A 123 -5.54 6.90 -5.08
CA PRO A 123 -6.99 6.92 -4.90
C PRO A 123 -7.71 7.43 -6.15
N THR A 124 -8.84 6.79 -6.47
CA THR A 124 -9.76 7.20 -7.54
C THR A 124 -10.56 8.45 -7.14
N GLU A 125 -11.31 9.02 -8.07
CA GLU A 125 -12.24 10.13 -7.75
C GLU A 125 -13.28 9.69 -6.72
N GLU A 126 -13.83 8.48 -6.85
CA GLU A 126 -14.78 7.92 -5.88
C GLU A 126 -14.14 7.77 -4.48
N ASP A 127 -12.89 7.30 -4.42
CA ASP A 127 -12.16 7.23 -3.15
C ASP A 127 -11.97 8.63 -2.52
N ILE A 128 -11.66 9.64 -3.34
CA ILE A 128 -11.49 11.03 -2.91
C ILE A 128 -12.80 11.59 -2.36
N ASP A 129 -13.93 11.37 -3.03
CA ASP A 129 -15.24 11.83 -2.56
C ASP A 129 -15.61 11.18 -1.24
N ARG A 130 -15.37 9.88 -1.11
CA ARG A 130 -15.56 9.16 0.17
C ARG A 130 -14.63 9.69 1.26
N LEU A 131 -13.37 9.98 0.96
CA LEU A 131 -12.40 10.56 1.90
C LEU A 131 -12.85 11.94 2.38
N LYS A 132 -13.35 12.79 1.48
CA LYS A 132 -13.93 14.10 1.79
C LYS A 132 -15.15 13.97 2.71
N ALA A 133 -16.06 13.04 2.40
CA ALA A 133 -17.22 12.77 3.25
C ALA A 133 -16.80 12.33 4.68
N VAL A 134 -15.81 11.43 4.80
CA VAL A 134 -15.29 11.00 6.12
C VAL A 134 -14.63 12.18 6.85
N LYS A 135 -13.86 13.02 6.13
CA LYS A 135 -13.26 14.23 6.69
C LYS A 135 -14.34 15.15 7.27
N ASP A 136 -15.43 15.37 6.55
CA ASP A 136 -16.48 16.30 7.00
C ASP A 136 -17.25 15.74 8.21
N VAL A 137 -17.57 14.44 8.20
CA VAL A 137 -18.24 13.76 9.32
C VAL A 137 -17.42 13.88 10.62
N TYR A 138 -16.12 13.63 10.55
CA TYR A 138 -15.24 13.69 11.73
C TYR A 138 -14.59 15.05 11.95
N ARG A 139 -14.89 16.04 11.09
CA ARG A 139 -14.25 17.37 11.06
C ARG A 139 -12.73 17.27 11.07
N ALA A 140 -12.19 16.33 10.31
CA ALA A 140 -10.76 16.16 10.17
C ALA A 140 -10.16 17.38 9.47
N LYS A 141 -8.92 17.72 9.83
CA LYS A 141 -8.20 18.88 9.31
C LYS A 141 -7.69 18.67 7.89
N ALA A 142 -7.32 17.44 7.55
CA ALA A 142 -6.67 17.14 6.28
C ALA A 142 -6.84 15.67 5.88
N ILE A 143 -6.73 15.45 4.57
CA ILE A 143 -6.62 14.13 3.94
C ILE A 143 -5.22 14.01 3.34
N VAL A 144 -4.51 12.96 3.69
CA VAL A 144 -3.13 12.71 3.26
C VAL A 144 -3.04 11.35 2.58
N LEU A 145 -2.30 11.29 1.48
CA LEU A 145 -1.86 10.05 0.87
C LEU A 145 -0.40 9.81 1.25
N PHE A 146 -0.07 8.62 1.73
CA PHE A 146 1.30 8.13 1.75
C PHE A 146 1.49 7.08 0.66
N GLN A 147 2.50 7.28 -0.19
CA GLN A 147 2.85 6.31 -1.21
C GLN A 147 4.25 5.77 -0.97
N TRP A 148 4.40 4.45 -1.04
CA TRP A 148 5.69 3.78 -0.97
C TRP A 148 5.84 2.72 -2.04
N ARG A 149 6.90 2.83 -2.83
CA ARG A 149 7.36 1.83 -3.78
C ARG A 149 8.84 1.57 -3.55
N LYS A 150 9.17 0.34 -3.17
CA LYS A 150 10.54 -0.08 -2.81
C LYS A 150 11.53 0.32 -3.92
N GLY A 151 12.58 1.04 -3.53
CA GLY A 151 13.65 1.48 -4.43
C GLY A 151 13.28 2.56 -5.44
N VAL A 152 12.05 3.09 -5.40
CA VAL A 152 11.56 4.08 -6.37
C VAL A 152 11.13 5.36 -5.68
N ALA A 153 10.17 5.29 -4.74
CA ALA A 153 9.59 6.48 -4.13
C ALA A 153 9.03 6.21 -2.73
N SER A 154 9.12 7.22 -1.87
CA SER A 154 8.42 7.29 -0.60
C SER A 154 8.04 8.73 -0.32
N GLY A 155 6.77 9.03 -0.09
CA GLY A 155 6.36 10.41 0.14
C GLY A 155 4.94 10.57 0.63
N PHE A 156 4.70 11.70 1.28
CA PHE A 156 3.36 12.16 1.64
C PHE A 156 2.87 13.18 0.63
N TYR A 157 1.56 13.18 0.44
CA TYR A 157 0.84 14.09 -0.44
C TYR A 157 -0.39 14.59 0.30
N LEU A 158 -0.58 15.91 0.32
CA LEU A 158 -1.81 16.53 0.81
C LEU A 158 -2.82 16.56 -0.33
N LEU A 159 -4.08 16.23 -0.04
CA LEU A 159 -5.17 16.42 -0.99
C LEU A 159 -5.49 17.92 -1.11
N ASP A 160 -5.44 18.46 -2.32
CA ASP A 160 -6.16 19.69 -2.65
C ASP A 160 -7.62 19.31 -2.90
N GLU A 161 -8.52 19.72 -2.01
CA GLU A 161 -9.92 19.32 -2.03
C GLU A 161 -10.74 20.00 -3.15
N VAL A 162 -10.19 21.06 -3.76
CA VAL A 162 -10.81 21.80 -4.87
C VAL A 162 -10.39 21.19 -6.20
N THR A 163 -9.10 20.97 -6.40
CA THR A 163 -8.57 20.44 -7.68
C THR A 163 -8.47 18.93 -7.72
N HIS A 164 -8.70 18.25 -6.59
CA HIS A 164 -8.48 16.81 -6.39
C HIS A 164 -7.01 16.37 -6.65
N ALA A 165 -6.09 17.32 -6.68
CA ALA A 165 -4.68 17.05 -6.90
C ALA A 165 -3.98 16.57 -5.60
N TRP A 166 -3.05 15.64 -5.76
CA TRP A 166 -2.17 15.19 -4.67
C TRP A 166 -0.86 15.99 -4.68
N VAL A 167 -0.74 16.95 -3.76
CA VAL A 167 0.42 17.84 -3.67
C VAL A 167 1.47 17.24 -2.75
N GLN A 168 2.65 16.91 -3.29
CA GLN A 168 3.74 16.34 -2.49
C GLN A 168 4.13 17.30 -1.36
N THR A 169 4.04 16.81 -0.13
CA THR A 169 4.21 17.64 1.06
C THR A 169 5.17 16.95 2.03
N PRO A 170 6.23 17.64 2.51
CA PRO A 170 7.13 17.07 3.51
C PRO A 170 6.39 16.69 4.79
N SER A 171 6.77 15.60 5.43
CA SER A 171 6.16 15.15 6.69
C SER A 171 6.24 16.22 7.80
N LYS A 172 7.29 17.05 7.79
CA LYS A 172 7.43 18.18 8.70
C LYS A 172 6.36 19.25 8.48
N ALA A 173 5.92 19.51 7.25
CA ALA A 173 4.84 20.47 7.01
C ALA A 173 3.47 19.91 7.41
N LEU A 174 3.25 18.59 7.27
CA LEU A 174 2.01 17.93 7.64
C LEU A 174 1.86 17.73 9.16
N PHE A 175 2.96 17.34 9.82
CA PHE A 175 2.93 16.88 11.22
C PHE A 175 3.81 17.70 12.17
N GLY A 176 4.67 18.57 11.65
CA GLY A 176 5.61 19.38 12.42
C GLY A 176 5.02 20.74 12.78
N SER A 177 4.44 20.80 13.99
CA SER A 177 4.32 21.94 14.93
C SER A 177 3.52 21.43 16.12
#